data_AF-A0A7I8KXU2-F1
#
_entry.id   AF-A0A7I8KXU2-F1
#
_cell.length_a   1.000
_cell.length_b   1.000
_cell.length_c   1.000
_cell.angle_alpha   90.00
_cell.angle_beta   90.00
_cell.angle_gamma   90.00
#
_symmetry.space_group_name_H-M   'P 1'
#
loop_
_entity.id
_entity.type
_entity.pdbx_description
1 polymer ?
#
loop_
_entity_poly.entity_id
_entity_poly.type
_entity_poly.pdbx_seq_one_letter_code
_entity_poly.pdbx_strand_id
1 'polypeptide(L)'
;MLWRKRVHHSLVSHCFRSCCIPTAGDLPRWLRFSSSTGAGEAPLAAVTPFLVEYLVDSCGFSPAEAAKVSSSLPRVETLEKPVAAVQFLRHKGFSEDDVRSVILGFPILLRREVAKTLEPRIRFLQEEGFSIPEISRLVSANPSSLRVSNLGEKIEFWRKLMGTNERALKVLSESHVLNASLDRKIKPNVSFLRETGLAEHRIARILSRRPRLVTCRLETIQSLIDQVKNHGIAITTGMFEQALYALANVSKAKFEEKLKLFQSFGWSEKDFLSAFQRSPLLLRVSERKIQQVMGFLLGEAGCEPSYVALRPVLLSYSLRKRMMPRYSVLRALRKNSIAAGENDFLGTVVLPEGKFVERYILSYSEKIPGLLEAYSMAVAEGIEREERS
;
A
#
# COMPACT_ATOMS: atom_id res chain seq x y z
N MET A 1 -24.40 32.26 -19.01
CA MET A 1 -22.92 32.42 -19.05
C MET A 1 -22.26 32.62 -17.66
N LEU A 2 -22.82 32.12 -16.55
CA LEU A 2 -22.24 32.31 -15.21
C LEU A 2 -22.19 31.03 -14.32
N TRP A 3 -22.24 29.84 -14.93
CA TRP A 3 -22.09 28.55 -14.22
C TRP A 3 -20.80 27.78 -14.56
N ARG A 4 -19.92 28.35 -15.39
CA ARG A 4 -18.73 27.68 -15.96
C ARG A 4 -17.45 27.69 -15.10
N LYS A 5 -17.49 28.10 -13.82
CA LYS A 5 -16.24 28.32 -13.04
C LYS A 5 -16.17 27.74 -11.63
N ARG A 6 -16.96 26.72 -11.29
CA ARG A 6 -16.87 26.13 -9.94
C ARG A 6 -16.94 24.60 -9.88
N VAL A 7 -16.31 23.89 -10.82
CA VAL A 7 -15.97 22.44 -10.68
C VAL A 7 -14.68 22.09 -11.46
N HIS A 8 -13.66 22.95 -11.39
CA HIS A 8 -12.36 22.70 -12.01
C HIS A 8 -11.25 22.95 -10.99
N HIS A 9 -11.15 22.06 -10.00
CA HIS A 9 -9.89 21.73 -9.34
C HIS A 9 -10.04 20.38 -8.62
N SER A 10 -9.02 19.53 -8.75
CA SER A 10 -8.84 18.22 -8.12
C SER A 10 -9.44 16.99 -8.84
N LEU A 11 -8.95 16.68 -10.05
CA LEU A 11 -9.00 15.30 -10.58
C LEU A 11 -7.83 15.05 -11.54
N VAL A 12 -6.60 15.01 -11.03
CA VAL A 12 -5.49 14.31 -11.69
C VAL A 12 -4.64 13.63 -10.62
N SER A 13 -4.42 12.33 -10.81
CA SER A 13 -3.63 11.43 -9.98
C SER A 13 -4.29 10.97 -8.68
N HIS A 14 -5.06 9.88 -8.74
CA HIS A 14 -5.14 8.82 -7.70
C HIS A 14 -6.00 7.66 -8.22
N CYS A 15 -5.40 6.74 -8.99
CA CYS A 15 -5.88 5.38 -9.11
C CYS A 15 -4.76 4.46 -8.61
N PHE A 16 -5.09 3.58 -7.66
CA PHE A 16 -4.21 2.84 -6.75
C PHE A 16 -3.66 3.62 -5.54
N ARG A 17 -4.54 4.29 -4.79
CA ARG A 17 -4.49 4.18 -3.32
C ARG A 17 -5.77 3.50 -2.88
N SER A 18 -5.66 2.22 -2.51
CA SER A 18 -6.65 1.58 -1.66
C SER A 18 -5.95 1.30 -0.35
N CYS A 19 -6.55 1.79 0.73
CA CYS A 19 -6.25 1.42 2.10
C CYS A 19 -6.09 -0.10 2.19
N CYS A 20 -4.87 -0.54 2.47
CA CYS A 20 -4.69 -1.82 3.12
C CYS A 20 -4.81 -1.52 4.61
N ILE A 21 -6.02 -1.68 5.15
CA ILE A 21 -6.17 -1.97 6.57
C ILE A 21 -5.44 -3.32 6.77
N PRO A 22 -4.46 -3.42 7.69
CA PRO A 22 -3.82 -4.69 7.95
C PRO A 22 -4.89 -5.65 8.49
N THR A 23 -5.20 -6.71 7.73
CA THR A 23 -5.88 -7.87 8.28
C THR A 23 -4.99 -8.46 9.38
N ALA A 24 -5.59 -8.99 10.45
CA ALA A 24 -4.96 -9.42 11.71
C ALA A 24 -3.84 -10.50 11.62
N GLY A 25 -3.28 -10.76 10.44
CA GLY A 25 -2.09 -11.60 10.21
C GLY A 25 -0.78 -10.85 9.93
N ASP A 26 -0.81 -9.51 9.79
CA ASP A 26 0.35 -8.66 9.40
C ASP A 26 1.01 -7.91 10.58
N LEU A 27 1.05 -8.52 11.76
CA LEU A 27 1.94 -8.03 12.80
C LEU A 27 3.41 -8.26 12.38
N PRO A 28 4.30 -7.27 12.52
CA PRO A 28 5.74 -7.44 12.32
C PRO A 28 6.29 -8.68 13.03
N ARG A 29 7.37 -9.28 12.53
CA ARG A 29 8.00 -10.49 13.09
C ARG A 29 8.42 -10.38 14.57
N TRP A 30 8.45 -9.17 15.14
CA TRP A 30 8.66 -8.95 16.58
C TRP A 30 7.39 -9.15 17.44
N LEU A 31 6.25 -9.49 16.81
CA LEU A 31 4.95 -9.75 17.45
C LEU A 31 4.41 -11.18 17.23
N ARG A 32 5.19 -12.11 16.67
CA ARG A 32 4.84 -13.55 16.66
C ARG A 32 5.74 -14.30 17.64
N PHE A 33 5.18 -14.71 18.77
CA PHE A 33 5.83 -15.65 19.70
C PHE A 33 5.39 -17.08 19.38
N SER A 34 6.36 -18.00 19.42
CA SER A 34 6.11 -19.43 19.58
C SER A 34 5.70 -19.68 21.02
N SER A 35 4.52 -20.24 21.24
CA SER A 35 4.12 -20.76 22.55
C SER A 35 4.86 -22.07 22.81
N SER A 36 5.90 -22.04 23.64
CA SER A 36 6.39 -23.23 24.33
C SER A 36 5.93 -23.15 25.78
N THR A 37 5.01 -24.04 26.15
CA THR A 37 4.63 -24.31 27.54
C THR A 37 5.84 -24.85 28.29
N GLY A 38 6.44 -24.01 29.12
CA GLY A 38 7.42 -24.37 30.13
C GLY A 38 7.22 -23.43 31.31
N ALA A 39 6.57 -23.92 32.36
CA ALA A 39 6.37 -23.19 33.61
C ALA A 39 7.73 -23.02 34.30
N GLY A 40 8.26 -21.81 34.24
CA GLY A 40 9.37 -21.34 35.04
C GLY A 40 9.21 -19.85 35.22
N GLU A 41 8.82 -19.42 36.43
CA GLU A 41 8.67 -18.00 36.78
C GLU A 41 10.03 -17.30 36.66
N ALA A 42 10.19 -16.53 35.60
CA ALA A 42 11.23 -15.51 35.51
C ALA A 42 10.81 -14.29 36.35
N PRO A 43 11.74 -13.56 37.00
CA PRO A 43 11.38 -12.39 37.79
C PRO A 43 10.70 -11.35 36.88
N LEU A 44 9.49 -10.93 37.26
CA LEU A 44 8.79 -9.80 36.64
C LEU A 44 9.74 -8.60 36.61
N ALA A 45 10.13 -8.14 35.43
CA ALA A 45 10.97 -6.95 35.27
C ALA A 45 10.30 -5.77 36.01
N ALA A 46 10.97 -5.24 37.03
CA ALA A 46 10.43 -4.18 37.87
C ALA A 46 10.09 -2.94 37.03
N VAL A 47 8.80 -2.61 36.96
CA VAL A 47 8.30 -1.37 36.36
C VAL A 47 8.77 -0.20 37.23
N THR A 48 9.24 0.87 36.59
CA THR A 48 9.72 2.10 37.23
C THR A 48 8.58 3.12 37.30
N PRO A 49 7.90 3.33 38.45
CA PRO A 49 6.64 4.07 38.51
C PRO A 49 6.78 5.53 38.03
N PHE A 50 7.86 6.21 38.41
CA PHE A 50 8.11 7.60 38.01
C PHE A 50 8.30 7.79 36.50
N LEU A 51 8.86 6.77 35.81
CA LEU A 51 9.04 6.83 34.36
C LEU A 51 7.70 6.63 33.64
N VAL A 52 6.84 5.77 34.20
CA VAL A 52 5.48 5.57 33.68
C VAL A 52 4.68 6.88 33.78
N GLU A 53 4.68 7.52 34.95
CA GLU A 53 4.02 8.81 35.19
C GLU A 53 4.51 9.88 34.20
N TYR A 54 5.82 10.05 34.05
CA TYR A 54 6.38 10.99 33.07
C TYR A 54 5.93 10.71 31.63
N LEU A 55 5.94 9.44 31.20
CA LEU A 55 5.53 9.09 29.84
C LEU A 55 4.04 9.35 29.59
N VAL A 56 3.18 9.09 30.58
CA VAL A 56 1.74 9.36 30.48
C VAL A 56 1.49 10.87 30.46
N ASP A 57 1.97 11.59 31.48
CA ASP A 57 1.59 12.98 31.71
C ASP A 57 2.29 13.95 30.75
N SER A 58 3.58 13.70 30.48
CA SER A 58 4.40 14.63 29.69
C SER A 58 4.58 14.21 28.23
N CYS A 59 4.32 12.95 27.88
CA CYS A 59 4.54 12.42 26.53
C CYS A 59 3.28 11.84 25.86
N GLY A 60 2.12 11.86 26.53
CA GLY A 60 0.84 11.44 25.96
C GLY A 60 0.73 9.93 25.71
N PHE A 61 1.44 9.11 26.49
CA PHE A 61 1.33 7.64 26.39
C PHE A 61 0.08 7.14 27.10
N SER A 62 -0.51 6.04 26.61
CA SER A 62 -1.45 5.30 27.46
C SER A 62 -0.70 4.63 28.62
N PRO A 63 -1.36 4.39 29.77
CA PRO A 63 -0.72 3.70 30.89
C PRO A 63 -0.12 2.34 30.52
N ALA A 64 -0.77 1.58 29.64
CA ALA A 64 -0.29 0.29 29.17
C ALA A 64 1.01 0.40 28.33
N GLU A 65 1.08 1.39 27.46
CA GLU A 65 2.27 1.64 26.63
C GLU A 65 3.45 2.14 27.48
N ALA A 66 3.19 3.06 28.41
CA ALA A 66 4.20 3.58 29.33
C ALA A 66 4.76 2.46 30.21
N ALA A 67 3.91 1.59 30.76
CA ALA A 67 4.35 0.42 31.55
C ALA A 67 5.22 -0.54 30.72
N LYS A 68 4.87 -0.76 29.45
CA LYS A 68 5.66 -1.59 28.51
C LYS A 68 7.04 -0.98 28.22
N VAL A 69 7.12 0.33 28.00
CA VAL A 69 8.40 1.03 27.80
C VAL A 69 9.24 0.94 29.06
N SER A 70 8.65 1.21 30.23
CA SER A 70 9.34 1.17 31.51
C SER A 70 9.88 -0.23 31.86
N SER A 71 9.10 -1.30 31.67
CA SER A 71 9.56 -2.66 31.94
C SER A 71 10.72 -3.11 31.03
N SER A 72 10.84 -2.52 29.84
CA SER A 72 11.98 -2.74 28.94
C SER A 72 13.26 -1.99 29.36
N LEU A 73 13.18 -1.15 30.41
CA LEU A 73 14.23 -0.24 30.86
C LEU A 73 14.52 -0.37 32.37
N PRO A 74 14.91 -1.55 32.87
CA PRO A 74 15.06 -1.82 34.32
C PRO A 74 16.21 -1.07 35.03
N ARG A 75 16.90 -0.13 34.36
CA ARG A 75 18.06 0.62 34.88
C ARG A 75 17.95 2.12 34.68
N VAL A 76 16.73 2.64 34.57
CA VAL A 76 16.50 4.09 34.56
C VAL A 76 16.27 4.49 36.01
N GLU A 77 17.24 5.21 36.59
CA GLU A 77 17.22 5.64 37.99
C GLU A 77 16.69 7.07 38.15
N THR A 78 16.85 7.91 37.12
CA THR A 78 16.45 9.32 37.11
C THR A 78 15.74 9.70 35.81
N LEU A 79 14.98 10.79 35.84
CA LEU A 79 14.30 11.35 34.66
C LEU A 79 15.20 12.22 33.76
N GLU A 80 16.44 12.48 34.15
CA GLU A 80 17.35 13.39 33.41
C GLU A 80 17.53 12.97 31.94
N LYS A 81 17.89 11.70 31.70
CA LYS A 81 18.11 11.18 30.34
C LYS A 81 16.80 11.01 29.55
N PRO A 82 15.71 10.46 30.13
CA PRO A 82 14.41 10.44 29.45
C PRO A 82 13.92 11.83 29.03
N VAL A 83 13.98 12.82 29.93
CA VAL A 83 13.56 14.20 29.68
C VAL A 83 14.42 14.83 28.61
N ALA A 84 15.75 14.74 28.71
CA ALA A 84 16.67 15.30 27.73
C ALA A 84 16.43 14.72 26.32
N ALA A 85 16.18 13.42 26.21
CA ALA A 85 15.93 12.77 24.92
C ALA A 85 14.62 13.24 24.28
N VAL A 86 13.53 13.33 25.05
CA VAL A 86 12.23 13.82 24.57
C VAL A 86 12.32 15.29 24.15
N GLN A 87 12.92 16.14 25.00
CA GLN A 87 13.10 17.56 24.71
C GLN A 87 13.96 17.78 23.46
N PHE A 88 15.02 16.98 23.28
CA PHE A 88 15.85 17.05 22.08
C PHE A 88 15.04 16.77 20.81
N LEU A 89 14.24 15.69 20.79
CA LEU A 89 13.42 15.34 19.62
C LEU A 89 12.39 16.45 19.31
N ARG A 90 11.71 16.96 20.33
CA ARG A 90 10.78 18.10 20.21
C ARG A 90 11.46 19.34 19.66
N HIS A 91 12.62 19.71 20.22
CA HIS A 91 13.39 20.87 19.79
C HIS A 91 13.86 20.75 18.33
N LYS A 92 14.18 19.54 17.87
CA LYS A 92 14.50 19.30 16.46
C LYS A 92 13.26 19.46 15.55
N GLY A 93 12.05 19.34 16.08
CA GLY A 93 10.80 19.50 15.33
C GLY A 93 10.07 18.19 15.04
N PHE A 94 10.32 17.14 15.83
CA PHE A 94 9.52 15.92 15.80
C PHE A 94 8.15 16.20 16.41
N SER A 95 7.09 15.67 15.81
CA SER A 95 5.74 15.74 16.39
C SER A 95 5.64 14.86 17.65
N GLU A 96 4.59 15.06 18.46
CA GLU A 96 4.35 14.18 19.62
C GLU A 96 4.13 12.72 19.22
N ASP A 97 3.43 12.49 18.10
CA ASP A 97 3.23 11.14 17.54
C ASP A 97 4.55 10.50 17.09
N ASP A 98 5.44 11.31 16.52
CA ASP A 98 6.79 10.87 16.14
C ASP A 98 7.60 10.48 17.38
N VAL A 99 7.68 11.36 18.38
CA VAL A 99 8.40 11.12 19.64
C VAL A 99 7.91 9.84 20.30
N ARG A 100 6.58 9.68 20.40
CA ARG A 100 5.92 8.49 20.94
C ARG A 100 6.31 7.24 20.17
N SER A 101 6.22 7.28 18.83
CA SER A 101 6.59 6.16 17.95
C SER A 101 8.06 5.76 18.11
N VAL A 102 8.95 6.74 18.22
CA VAL A 102 10.38 6.53 18.41
C VAL A 102 10.69 5.83 19.74
N ILE A 103 10.07 6.28 20.83
CA ILE A 103 10.24 5.69 22.16
C ILE A 103 9.66 4.28 22.22
N LEU A 104 8.48 4.04 21.63
CA LEU A 104 7.87 2.70 21.59
C LEU A 104 8.75 1.69 20.84
N GLY A 105 9.35 2.11 19.72
CA GLY A 105 10.18 1.23 18.89
C GLY A 105 11.63 1.10 19.36
N PHE A 106 12.14 2.06 20.14
CA PHE A 106 13.50 2.02 20.67
C PHE A 106 13.64 2.58 22.10
N PRO A 107 12.99 1.96 23.11
CA PRO A 107 12.99 2.45 24.49
C PRO A 107 14.37 2.76 25.06
N ILE A 108 15.39 1.99 24.65
CA ILE A 108 16.77 2.14 25.11
C ILE A 108 17.36 3.53 24.85
N LEU A 109 16.75 4.33 23.97
CA LEU A 109 17.11 5.73 23.75
C LEU A 109 17.00 6.57 25.04
N LEU A 110 16.01 6.28 25.91
CA LEU A 110 15.76 7.03 27.14
C LEU A 110 16.83 6.79 28.22
N ARG A 111 17.66 5.76 28.05
CA ARG A 111 18.77 5.44 28.96
C ARG A 111 20.11 6.03 28.50
N ARG A 112 20.19 6.52 27.27
CA ARG A 112 21.45 6.93 26.65
C ARG A 112 21.57 8.45 26.62
N GLU A 113 22.81 8.95 26.66
CA GLU A 113 23.07 10.37 26.52
C GLU A 113 22.79 10.82 25.08
N VAL A 114 22.02 11.90 24.95
CA VAL A 114 21.64 12.50 23.67
C VAL A 114 22.87 12.84 22.83
N ALA A 115 23.86 13.50 23.43
CA ALA A 115 25.11 13.93 22.79
C ALA A 115 25.93 12.77 22.22
N LYS A 116 25.80 11.56 22.76
CA LYS A 116 26.53 10.35 22.30
C LYS A 116 25.72 9.49 21.35
N THR A 117 24.43 9.79 21.14
CA THR A 117 23.52 8.87 20.43
C THR A 117 22.62 9.56 19.43
N LEU A 118 21.57 10.23 19.87
CA LEU A 118 20.60 10.89 19.00
C LEU A 118 21.27 12.01 18.20
N GLU A 119 22.02 12.87 18.87
CA GLU A 119 22.56 14.07 18.23
C GLU A 119 23.53 13.76 17.07
N PRO A 120 24.56 12.90 17.24
CA PRO A 120 25.44 12.55 16.12
C PRO A 120 24.70 11.89 14.95
N ARG A 121 23.64 11.12 15.24
CA ARG A 121 22.85 10.41 14.22
C ARG A 121 21.94 11.34 13.44
N ILE A 122 21.26 12.26 14.11
CA ILE A 122 20.45 13.27 13.45
C ILE A 122 21.35 14.20 12.62
N ARG A 123 22.48 14.66 13.19
CA ARG A 123 23.46 15.48 12.46
C ARG A 123 23.98 14.77 11.20
N PHE A 124 24.39 13.51 11.32
CA PHE A 124 24.80 12.71 10.16
C PHE A 124 23.73 12.65 9.06
N LEU A 125 22.46 12.45 9.42
CA LEU A 125 21.39 12.43 8.41
C LEU A 125 21.15 13.79 7.77
N GLN A 126 21.36 14.89 8.50
CA GLN A 126 21.31 16.23 7.93
C GLN A 126 22.48 16.49 6.97
N GLU A 127 23.69 16.02 7.33
CA GLU A 127 24.89 16.08 6.46
C GLU A 127 24.70 15.24 5.18
N GLU A 128 23.97 14.14 5.26
CA GLU A 128 23.51 13.35 4.09
C GLU A 128 22.44 14.06 3.24
N GLY A 129 22.05 15.28 3.60
CA GLY A 129 21.14 16.12 2.85
C GLY A 129 19.65 15.84 3.09
N PHE A 130 19.29 15.20 4.21
CA PHE A 130 17.89 15.01 4.59
C PHE A 130 17.37 16.18 5.43
N SER A 131 16.14 16.61 5.12
CA SER A 131 15.43 17.59 5.94
C SER A 131 14.94 16.98 7.26
N ILE A 132 14.70 17.80 8.29
CA ILE A 132 14.19 17.28 9.56
C ILE A 132 12.86 16.51 9.41
N PRO A 133 11.87 16.95 8.62
CA PRO A 133 10.65 16.16 8.41
C PRO A 133 10.90 14.78 7.79
N GLU A 134 11.89 14.67 6.90
CA GLU A 134 12.30 13.39 6.33
C GLU A 134 12.99 12.48 7.35
N ILE A 135 13.86 13.07 8.18
CA ILE A 135 14.54 12.37 9.27
C ILE A 135 13.52 11.88 10.29
N SER A 136 12.56 12.74 10.68
CA SER A 136 11.47 12.37 11.58
C SER A 136 10.71 11.17 11.04
N ARG A 137 10.27 11.21 9.77
CA ARG A 137 9.57 10.10 9.13
C ARG A 137 10.38 8.80 9.14
N LEU A 138 11.69 8.85 8.84
CA LEU A 138 12.55 7.66 8.84
C LEU A 138 12.69 7.07 10.25
N VAL A 139 12.99 7.92 11.24
CA VAL A 139 13.28 7.51 12.61
C VAL A 139 12.00 7.04 13.31
N SER A 140 10.86 7.73 13.14
CA SER A 140 9.55 7.31 13.66
C SER A 140 9.08 5.99 13.06
N ALA A 141 9.24 5.81 11.74
CA ALA A 141 8.88 4.55 11.10
C ALA A 141 9.80 3.41 11.52
N ASN A 142 11.10 3.68 11.69
CA ASN A 142 12.08 2.67 12.12
C ASN A 142 13.14 3.27 13.03
N PRO A 143 12.89 3.23 14.35
CA PRO A 143 13.85 3.75 15.33
C PRO A 143 15.20 3.03 15.32
N SER A 144 15.26 1.80 14.75
CA SER A 144 16.52 1.09 14.55
C SER A 144 17.50 1.81 13.62
N SER A 145 17.05 2.77 12.81
CA SER A 145 17.94 3.59 11.96
C SER A 145 19.03 4.30 12.76
N LEU A 146 18.74 4.68 14.00
CA LEU A 146 19.68 5.33 14.92
C LEU A 146 20.86 4.44 15.34
N ARG A 147 20.79 3.12 15.13
CA ARG A 147 21.85 2.16 15.51
C ARG A 147 22.52 1.46 14.35
N VAL A 148 21.99 1.55 13.12
CA VAL A 148 22.59 0.88 11.96
C VAL A 148 23.96 1.50 11.68
N SER A 149 25.02 0.70 11.74
CA SER A 149 26.39 1.17 11.56
C SER A 149 26.68 1.58 10.13
N ASN A 150 26.25 0.79 9.14
CA ASN A 150 26.46 1.04 7.71
C ASN A 150 25.31 1.83 7.06
N LEU A 151 24.70 2.77 7.80
CA LEU A 151 23.56 3.54 7.29
C LEU A 151 23.94 4.40 6.07
N GLY A 152 25.14 5.00 6.06
CA GLY A 152 25.63 5.80 4.93
C GLY A 152 25.72 4.98 3.64
N GLU A 153 26.38 3.82 3.66
CA GLU A 153 26.47 2.92 2.50
C GLU A 153 25.08 2.51 1.98
N LYS A 154 24.13 2.28 2.89
CA LYS A 154 22.75 1.96 2.53
C LYS A 154 22.05 3.14 1.87
N ILE A 155 22.21 4.34 2.43
CA ILE A 155 21.67 5.58 1.85
C ILE A 155 22.21 5.77 0.44
N GLU A 156 23.52 5.70 0.26
CA GLU A 156 24.17 5.86 -1.04
C GLU A 156 23.66 4.83 -2.06
N PHE A 157 23.62 3.55 -1.68
CA PHE A 157 23.13 2.47 -2.54
C PHE A 157 21.69 2.72 -3.01
N TRP A 158 20.78 3.02 -2.09
CA TRP A 158 19.37 3.23 -2.42
C TRP A 158 19.16 4.56 -3.16
N ARG A 159 19.93 5.60 -2.86
CA ARG A 159 19.92 6.88 -3.60
C ARG A 159 20.31 6.64 -5.05
N LYS A 160 21.40 5.89 -5.31
CA LYS A 160 21.85 5.53 -6.66
C LYS A 160 20.80 4.72 -7.43
N LEU A 161 20.18 3.73 -6.79
CA LEU A 161 19.19 2.88 -7.45
C LEU A 161 17.84 3.58 -7.68
N MET A 162 17.41 4.45 -6.75
CA MET A 162 16.09 5.09 -6.78
C MET A 162 16.07 6.45 -7.49
N GLY A 163 17.25 7.05 -7.68
CA GLY A 163 17.45 8.35 -8.34
C GLY A 163 17.01 9.57 -7.54
N THR A 164 16.39 9.40 -6.36
CA THR A 164 15.91 10.50 -5.51
C THR A 164 16.00 10.12 -4.03
N ASN A 165 16.25 11.11 -3.17
CA ASN A 165 16.26 10.94 -1.71
C ASN A 165 14.90 10.46 -1.18
N GLU A 166 13.80 11.03 -1.67
CA GLU A 166 12.45 10.66 -1.24
C GLU A 166 12.17 9.15 -1.43
N ARG A 167 12.48 8.61 -2.62
CA ARG A 167 12.25 7.19 -2.92
C ARG A 167 13.21 6.29 -2.14
N ALA A 168 14.48 6.71 -1.98
CA ALA A 168 15.45 5.98 -1.18
C ALA A 168 15.00 5.89 0.29
N LEU A 169 14.54 7.01 0.86
CA LEU A 169 14.00 7.06 2.21
C LEU A 169 12.76 6.21 2.36
N LYS A 170 11.84 6.23 1.40
CA LYS A 170 10.65 5.37 1.44
C LYS A 170 11.03 3.89 1.56
N VAL A 171 12.06 3.46 0.84
CA VAL A 171 12.56 2.09 0.87
C VAL A 171 13.32 1.79 2.17
N LEU A 172 14.13 2.72 2.65
CA LEU A 172 14.86 2.60 3.92
C LEU A 172 13.97 2.68 5.16
N SER A 173 12.79 3.31 5.01
CA SER A 173 11.74 3.33 6.03
C SER A 173 11.00 1.99 6.14
N GLU A 174 11.51 0.93 5.52
CA GLU A 174 11.02 -0.41 5.70
C GLU A 174 11.98 -1.23 6.57
N SER A 175 11.52 -1.66 7.74
CA SER A 175 12.34 -2.35 8.75
C SER A 175 13.17 -3.51 8.19
N HIS A 176 12.57 -4.33 7.33
CA HIS A 176 13.25 -5.48 6.73
C HIS A 176 14.37 -5.06 5.77
N VAL A 177 14.26 -3.92 5.08
CA VAL A 177 15.32 -3.39 4.22
C VAL A 177 16.43 -2.76 5.05
N LEU A 178 16.04 -1.89 6.00
CA LEU A 178 16.98 -1.18 6.85
C LEU A 178 17.91 -2.15 7.58
N ASN A 179 17.34 -3.23 8.14
CA ASN A 179 18.08 -4.21 8.92
C ASN A 179 18.68 -5.38 8.10
N ALA A 180 18.38 -5.50 6.80
CA ALA A 180 18.98 -6.54 5.95
C ALA A 180 20.45 -6.22 5.64
N SER A 181 21.29 -7.25 5.52
CA SER A 181 22.68 -7.06 5.07
C SER A 181 22.70 -6.50 3.64
N LEU A 182 23.43 -5.39 3.46
CA LEU A 182 23.58 -4.76 2.16
C LEU A 182 24.33 -5.70 1.20
N ASP A 183 25.48 -6.25 1.62
CA ASP A 183 26.34 -7.05 0.75
C ASP A 183 25.92 -8.52 0.62
N ARG A 184 25.34 -9.11 1.67
CA ARG A 184 24.95 -10.54 1.64
C ARG A 184 23.54 -10.80 1.13
N LYS A 185 22.67 -9.78 1.09
CA LYS A 185 21.27 -9.93 0.66
C LYS A 185 20.86 -8.95 -0.41
N ILE A 186 20.93 -7.64 -0.11
CA ILE A 186 20.35 -6.62 -0.99
C ILE A 186 21.10 -6.55 -2.33
N LYS A 187 22.43 -6.36 -2.31
CA LYS A 187 23.25 -6.27 -3.52
C LYS A 187 23.13 -7.53 -4.40
N PRO A 188 23.30 -8.77 -3.89
CA PRO A 188 23.12 -9.98 -4.70
C PRO A 188 21.73 -10.11 -5.31
N ASN A 189 20.67 -9.85 -4.54
CA ASN A 189 19.30 -9.93 -5.05
C ASN A 189 19.01 -8.86 -6.12
N VAL A 190 19.58 -7.67 -5.99
CA VAL A 190 19.47 -6.63 -7.03
C VAL A 190 20.28 -7.00 -8.27
N SER A 191 21.49 -7.54 -8.11
CA SER A 191 22.31 -8.04 -9.23
C SER A 191 21.60 -9.15 -9.99
N PHE A 192 21.00 -10.11 -9.29
CA PHE A 192 20.19 -11.15 -9.89
C PHE A 192 19.01 -10.57 -10.71
N LEU A 193 18.31 -9.56 -10.20
CA LEU A 193 17.25 -8.89 -10.96
C LEU A 193 17.79 -8.23 -12.24
N ARG A 194 19.01 -7.67 -12.22
CA ARG A 194 19.68 -7.14 -13.44
C ARG A 194 19.99 -8.25 -14.43
N GLU A 195 20.54 -9.36 -13.97
CA GLU A 195 20.87 -10.53 -14.80
C GLU A 195 19.64 -11.12 -15.51
N THR A 196 18.44 -10.93 -14.95
CA THR A 196 17.19 -11.33 -15.62
C THR A 196 16.81 -10.44 -16.82
N GLY A 197 17.58 -9.39 -17.10
CA GLY A 197 17.36 -8.45 -18.21
C GLY A 197 16.47 -7.26 -17.86
N LEU A 198 16.20 -7.01 -16.58
CA LEU A 198 15.46 -5.82 -16.14
C LEU A 198 16.36 -4.58 -16.13
N ALA A 199 15.91 -3.53 -16.80
CA ALA A 199 16.56 -2.21 -16.71
C ALA A 199 16.46 -1.63 -15.30
N GLU A 200 17.47 -0.86 -14.87
CA GLU A 200 17.55 -0.25 -13.53
C GLU A 200 16.27 0.48 -13.12
N HIS A 201 15.69 1.28 -14.01
CA HIS A 201 14.48 2.05 -13.71
C HIS A 201 13.25 1.17 -13.43
N ARG A 202 13.20 -0.05 -13.99
CA ARG A 202 12.14 -1.04 -13.74
C ARG A 202 12.34 -1.74 -12.41
N ILE A 203 13.59 -2.08 -12.08
CA ILE A 203 13.97 -2.59 -10.76
C ILE A 203 13.59 -1.56 -9.69
N ALA A 204 13.95 -0.30 -9.87
CA ALA A 204 13.59 0.79 -8.96
C ALA A 204 12.05 0.89 -8.78
N ARG A 205 11.27 0.74 -9.86
CA ARG A 205 9.80 0.76 -9.80
C ARG A 205 9.21 -0.43 -9.04
N ILE A 206 9.71 -1.64 -9.28
CA ILE A 206 9.33 -2.85 -8.55
C ILE A 206 9.63 -2.67 -7.06
N LEU A 207 10.85 -2.26 -6.73
CA LEU A 207 11.29 -2.12 -5.34
C LEU A 207 10.64 -0.95 -4.63
N SER A 208 10.27 0.13 -5.34
CA SER A 208 9.46 1.23 -4.76
C SER A 208 8.05 0.78 -4.35
N ARG A 209 7.51 -0.26 -5.00
CA ARG A 209 6.21 -0.86 -4.65
C ARG A 209 6.33 -2.01 -3.66
N ARG A 210 7.42 -2.78 -3.72
CA ARG A 210 7.67 -3.93 -2.84
C ARG A 210 9.14 -4.04 -2.45
N PRO A 211 9.60 -3.24 -1.48
CA PRO A 211 10.98 -3.29 -0.99
C PRO A 211 11.37 -4.65 -0.38
N ARG A 212 10.39 -5.40 0.17
CA ARG A 212 10.59 -6.75 0.73
C ARG A 212 11.22 -7.73 -0.25
N LEU A 213 11.00 -7.55 -1.55
CA LEU A 213 11.44 -8.50 -2.57
C LEU A 213 12.95 -8.79 -2.48
N VAL A 214 13.78 -7.77 -2.31
CA VAL A 214 15.26 -7.94 -2.24
C VAL A 214 15.77 -8.38 -0.87
N THR A 215 14.88 -8.59 0.09
CA THR A 215 15.23 -9.13 1.41
C THR A 215 14.82 -10.59 1.58
N CYS A 216 14.09 -11.14 0.61
CA CYS A 216 13.76 -12.55 0.51
C CYS A 216 15.00 -13.40 0.20
N ARG A 217 14.85 -14.72 0.34
CA ARG A 217 15.83 -15.67 -0.19
C ARG A 217 15.85 -15.60 -1.72
N LEU A 218 17.02 -15.80 -2.32
CA LEU A 218 17.19 -15.69 -3.77
C LEU A 218 16.29 -16.68 -4.51
N GLU A 219 16.13 -17.89 -4.00
CA GLU A 219 15.29 -18.95 -4.57
C GLU A 219 13.81 -18.54 -4.62
N THR A 220 13.37 -17.71 -3.67
CA THR A 220 12.00 -17.16 -3.66
C THR A 220 11.82 -16.15 -4.81
N ILE A 221 12.83 -15.32 -5.06
CA ILE A 221 12.77 -14.34 -6.16
C ILE A 221 12.80 -15.09 -7.50
N GLN A 222 13.70 -16.07 -7.65
CA GLN A 222 13.78 -16.94 -8.83
C GLN A 222 12.43 -17.62 -9.10
N SER A 223 11.86 -18.30 -8.09
CA SER A 223 10.57 -18.98 -8.23
C SER A 223 9.43 -18.03 -8.64
N LEU A 224 9.42 -16.80 -8.13
CA LEU A 224 8.42 -15.80 -8.55
C LEU A 224 8.61 -15.38 -10.01
N ILE A 225 9.86 -15.15 -10.44
CA ILE A 225 10.17 -14.80 -11.83
C ILE A 225 9.76 -15.96 -12.77
N ASP A 226 10.06 -17.19 -12.39
CA ASP A 226 9.71 -18.37 -13.18
C ASP A 226 8.19 -18.56 -13.25
N GLN A 227 7.45 -18.31 -12.16
CA GLN A 227 5.99 -18.32 -12.21
C GLN A 227 5.45 -17.28 -13.20
N VAL A 228 5.96 -16.04 -13.19
CA VAL A 228 5.52 -15.01 -14.14
C VAL A 228 5.79 -15.46 -15.59
N LYS A 229 6.96 -16.05 -15.87
CA LYS A 229 7.30 -16.58 -17.19
C LYS A 229 6.41 -17.76 -17.59
N ASN A 230 6.17 -18.70 -16.67
CA ASN A 230 5.32 -19.87 -16.89
C ASN A 230 3.86 -19.48 -17.19
N HIS A 231 3.39 -18.35 -16.65
CA HIS A 231 2.11 -17.77 -17.00
C HIS A 231 2.15 -16.94 -18.30
N GLY A 232 3.20 -17.04 -19.12
CA GLY A 232 3.30 -16.44 -20.44
C GLY A 232 3.58 -14.94 -20.46
N ILE A 233 4.00 -14.34 -19.33
CA ILE A 233 4.30 -12.90 -19.26
C ILE A 233 5.79 -12.68 -19.45
N ALA A 234 6.18 -12.14 -20.60
CA ALA A 234 7.58 -11.85 -20.89
C ALA A 234 8.13 -10.71 -20.01
N ILE A 235 9.38 -10.86 -19.57
CA ILE A 235 10.09 -9.89 -18.71
C ILE A 235 10.07 -8.48 -19.32
N THR A 236 10.18 -8.37 -20.65
CA THR A 236 10.21 -7.10 -21.38
C THR A 236 8.91 -6.29 -21.29
N THR A 237 7.79 -6.92 -20.92
CA THR A 237 6.48 -6.26 -20.87
C THR A 237 6.28 -5.46 -19.58
N GLY A 238 5.50 -4.37 -19.65
CA GLY A 238 5.07 -3.65 -18.45
C GLY A 238 4.22 -4.49 -17.48
N MET A 239 3.60 -5.56 -17.98
CA MET A 239 2.81 -6.50 -17.17
C MET A 239 3.66 -7.34 -16.24
N PHE A 240 4.93 -7.60 -16.59
CA PHE A 240 5.84 -8.36 -15.75
C PHE A 240 5.96 -7.77 -14.33
N GLU A 241 6.11 -6.45 -14.22
CA GLU A 241 6.24 -5.77 -12.92
C GLU A 241 4.97 -5.92 -12.07
N GLN A 242 3.80 -5.87 -12.71
CA GLN A 242 2.52 -6.04 -12.04
C GLN A 242 2.30 -7.50 -11.61
N ALA A 243 2.68 -8.45 -12.46
CA ALA A 243 2.57 -9.88 -12.18
C ALA A 243 3.50 -10.31 -11.05
N LEU A 244 4.77 -9.88 -11.10
CA LEU A 244 5.73 -10.12 -10.04
C LEU A 244 5.23 -9.54 -8.72
N TYR A 245 4.68 -8.32 -8.75
CA TYR A 245 4.08 -7.70 -7.58
C TYR A 245 2.84 -8.45 -7.07
N ALA A 246 1.96 -8.92 -7.95
CA ALA A 246 0.77 -9.67 -7.56
C ALA A 246 1.15 -11.01 -6.91
N LEU A 247 1.99 -11.81 -7.57
CA LEU A 247 2.43 -13.12 -7.09
C LEU A 247 3.29 -13.04 -5.82
N ALA A 248 4.07 -11.96 -5.65
CA ALA A 248 4.81 -11.75 -4.40
C ALA A 248 3.90 -11.48 -3.16
N ASN A 249 2.60 -11.25 -3.37
CA ASN A 249 1.62 -11.00 -2.31
C ASN A 249 0.49 -12.03 -2.27
N VAL A 250 0.48 -13.01 -3.17
CA VAL A 250 -0.58 -14.02 -3.29
C VAL A 250 0.08 -15.40 -3.24
N SER A 251 -0.31 -16.22 -2.27
CA SER A 251 0.19 -17.60 -2.20
C SER A 251 -0.36 -18.43 -3.35
N LYS A 252 0.32 -19.52 -3.68
CA LYS A 252 -0.17 -20.50 -4.68
C LYS A 252 -1.60 -20.97 -4.38
N ALA A 253 -1.91 -21.23 -3.11
CA ALA A 253 -3.26 -21.60 -2.68
C ALA A 253 -4.30 -20.51 -2.98
N LYS A 254 -4.00 -19.24 -2.67
CA LYS A 254 -4.89 -18.12 -2.97
C LYS A 254 -5.04 -17.86 -4.47
N PHE A 255 -4.01 -18.13 -5.26
CA PHE A 255 -4.10 -18.06 -6.72
C PHE A 255 -5.09 -19.11 -7.24
N GLU A 256 -5.01 -20.34 -6.73
CA GLU A 256 -5.93 -21.43 -7.08
C GLU A 256 -7.37 -21.17 -6.62
N GLU A 257 -7.56 -20.62 -5.42
CA GLU A 257 -8.87 -20.18 -4.93
C GLU A 257 -9.47 -19.11 -5.85
N LYS A 258 -8.66 -18.15 -6.32
CA LYS A 258 -9.10 -17.14 -7.30
C LYS A 258 -9.50 -17.78 -8.62
N LEU A 259 -8.72 -18.71 -9.14
CA LEU A 259 -9.07 -19.44 -10.36
C LEU A 259 -10.43 -20.12 -10.21
N LYS A 260 -10.64 -20.89 -9.14
CA LYS A 260 -11.91 -21.58 -8.86
C LYS A 260 -13.09 -20.62 -8.71
N LEU A 261 -12.87 -19.47 -8.06
CA LEU A 261 -13.87 -18.42 -7.96
C LEU A 261 -14.28 -17.88 -9.33
N PHE A 262 -13.35 -17.66 -10.26
CA PHE A 262 -13.73 -17.22 -11.62
C PHE A 262 -14.39 -18.33 -12.43
N GLN A 263 -13.99 -19.59 -12.21
CA GLN A 263 -14.63 -20.75 -12.84
C GLN A 263 -16.10 -20.89 -12.45
N SER A 264 -16.47 -20.56 -11.20
CA SER A 264 -17.89 -20.56 -10.78
C SER A 264 -18.74 -19.50 -11.51
N PHE A 265 -18.10 -18.51 -12.15
CA PHE A 265 -18.72 -17.54 -13.04
C PHE A 265 -18.62 -17.91 -14.53
N GLY A 266 -18.20 -19.14 -14.85
CA GLY A 266 -18.14 -19.65 -16.22
C GLY A 266 -16.84 -19.35 -16.97
N TRP A 267 -15.78 -18.89 -16.30
CA TRP A 267 -14.46 -18.76 -16.95
C TRP A 267 -13.79 -20.12 -17.09
N SER A 268 -13.15 -20.37 -18.22
CA SER A 268 -12.17 -21.47 -18.32
C SER A 268 -10.85 -21.09 -17.62
N GLU A 269 -9.98 -22.06 -17.38
CA GLU A 269 -8.62 -21.79 -16.91
C GLU A 269 -7.86 -20.89 -17.90
N LYS A 270 -8.06 -21.10 -19.20
CA LYS A 270 -7.49 -20.27 -20.26
C LYS A 270 -7.97 -18.82 -20.17
N ASP A 271 -9.25 -18.60 -19.90
CA ASP A 271 -9.83 -17.27 -19.73
C ASP A 271 -9.21 -16.55 -18.53
N PHE A 272 -9.07 -17.26 -17.40
CA PHE A 272 -8.43 -16.71 -16.21
C PHE A 272 -6.96 -16.36 -16.45
N LEU A 273 -6.18 -17.24 -17.07
CA LEU A 273 -4.78 -16.98 -17.38
C LEU A 273 -4.62 -15.81 -18.37
N SER A 274 -5.48 -15.72 -19.39
CA SER A 274 -5.54 -14.58 -20.32
C SER A 274 -5.88 -13.27 -19.61
N ALA A 275 -6.86 -13.29 -18.71
CA ALA A 275 -7.21 -12.14 -17.87
C ALA A 275 -6.04 -11.73 -16.97
N PHE A 276 -5.35 -12.71 -16.35
CA PHE A 276 -4.17 -12.48 -15.51
C PHE A 276 -3.03 -11.85 -16.30
N GLN A 277 -2.74 -12.32 -17.51
CA GLN A 277 -1.73 -11.72 -18.39
C GLN A 277 -2.03 -10.26 -18.73
N ARG A 278 -3.32 -9.90 -18.88
CA ARG A 278 -3.77 -8.54 -19.22
C ARG A 278 -3.87 -7.62 -18.01
N SER A 279 -4.17 -8.17 -16.84
CA SER A 279 -4.31 -7.41 -15.59
C SER A 279 -3.92 -8.26 -14.38
N PRO A 280 -2.61 -8.40 -14.09
CA PRO A 280 -2.17 -9.28 -13.01
C PRO A 280 -2.69 -8.86 -11.61
N LEU A 281 -3.03 -7.58 -11.46
CA LEU A 281 -3.62 -7.04 -10.23
C LEU A 281 -5.04 -7.55 -9.95
N LEU A 282 -5.69 -8.30 -10.87
CA LEU A 282 -6.97 -8.94 -10.61
C LEU A 282 -6.91 -9.86 -9.38
N LEU A 283 -5.76 -10.49 -9.11
CA LEU A 283 -5.55 -11.33 -7.94
C LEU A 283 -5.66 -10.57 -6.62
N ARG A 284 -5.48 -9.23 -6.65
CA ARG A 284 -5.58 -8.37 -5.48
C ARG A 284 -6.99 -7.86 -5.20
N VAL A 285 -7.94 -8.08 -6.11
CA VAL A 285 -9.34 -7.70 -5.88
C VAL A 285 -9.93 -8.66 -4.85
N SER A 286 -10.60 -8.12 -3.83
CA SER A 286 -11.26 -8.94 -2.80
C SER A 286 -12.32 -9.85 -3.43
N GLU A 287 -12.52 -11.04 -2.88
CA GLU A 287 -13.56 -11.98 -3.34
C GLU A 287 -14.96 -11.34 -3.32
N ARG A 288 -15.33 -10.65 -2.23
CA ARG A 288 -16.60 -9.93 -2.13
C ARG A 288 -16.83 -8.99 -3.32
N LYS A 289 -15.83 -8.17 -3.65
CA LYS A 289 -15.91 -7.25 -4.80
C LYS A 289 -16.04 -8.01 -6.12
N ILE A 290 -15.31 -9.12 -6.32
CA ILE A 290 -15.45 -9.96 -7.51
C ILE A 290 -16.89 -10.47 -7.61
N GLN A 291 -17.44 -11.05 -6.54
CA GLN A 291 -18.81 -11.57 -6.53
C GLN A 291 -19.85 -10.50 -6.87
N GLN A 292 -19.73 -9.31 -6.29
CA GLN A 292 -20.64 -8.20 -6.57
C GLN A 292 -20.55 -7.73 -8.03
N VAL A 293 -19.32 -7.52 -8.54
CA VAL A 293 -19.13 -7.04 -9.91
C VAL A 293 -19.54 -8.11 -10.93
N MET A 294 -19.16 -9.37 -10.73
CA MET A 294 -19.53 -10.48 -11.60
C MET A 294 -21.04 -10.72 -11.58
N GLY A 295 -21.69 -10.69 -10.41
CA GLY A 295 -23.14 -10.82 -10.29
C GLY A 295 -23.90 -9.73 -11.08
N PHE A 296 -23.45 -8.49 -10.99
CA PHE A 296 -24.00 -7.39 -11.79
C PHE A 296 -23.72 -7.57 -13.29
N LEU A 297 -22.48 -7.87 -13.67
CA LEU A 297 -22.08 -7.97 -15.08
C LEU A 297 -22.80 -9.10 -15.81
N LEU A 298 -22.83 -10.28 -15.22
CA LEU A 298 -23.44 -11.46 -15.84
C LEU A 298 -24.96 -11.45 -15.71
N GLY A 299 -25.49 -10.99 -14.56
CA GLY A 299 -26.92 -10.98 -14.28
C GLY A 299 -27.64 -9.77 -14.87
N GLU A 300 -27.37 -8.57 -14.34
CA GLU A 300 -28.11 -7.36 -14.72
C GLU A 300 -27.67 -6.78 -16.06
N ALA A 301 -26.36 -6.79 -16.34
CA ALA A 301 -25.80 -6.23 -17.57
C ALA A 301 -25.77 -7.24 -18.74
N GLY A 302 -26.07 -8.51 -18.49
CA GLY A 302 -26.15 -9.57 -19.50
C GLY A 302 -24.85 -9.79 -20.27
N CYS A 303 -23.70 -9.54 -19.65
CA CYS A 303 -22.39 -9.75 -20.28
C CYS A 303 -22.05 -11.23 -20.31
N GLU A 304 -21.53 -11.71 -21.43
CA GLU A 304 -20.97 -13.06 -21.50
C GLU A 304 -19.72 -13.22 -20.61
N PRO A 305 -19.50 -14.36 -19.94
CA PRO A 305 -18.32 -14.58 -19.12
C PRO A 305 -17.00 -14.33 -19.86
N SER A 306 -16.89 -14.81 -21.10
CA SER A 306 -15.72 -14.63 -21.97
C SER A 306 -15.47 -13.16 -22.33
N TYR A 307 -16.55 -12.37 -22.50
CA TYR A 307 -16.45 -10.93 -22.72
C TYR A 307 -15.80 -10.22 -21.54
N VAL A 308 -16.15 -10.61 -20.30
CA VAL A 308 -15.56 -10.05 -19.07
C VAL A 308 -14.10 -10.52 -18.91
N ALA A 309 -13.79 -11.78 -19.24
CA ALA A 309 -12.43 -12.32 -19.18
C ALA A 309 -11.44 -11.55 -20.07
N LEU A 310 -11.89 -11.11 -21.25
CA LEU A 310 -11.08 -10.27 -22.15
C LEU A 310 -10.89 -8.83 -21.63
N ARG A 311 -11.66 -8.43 -20.61
CA ARG A 311 -11.78 -7.06 -20.09
C ARG A 311 -11.65 -7.01 -18.55
N PRO A 312 -10.59 -7.59 -17.95
CA PRO A 312 -10.46 -7.70 -16.49
C PRO A 312 -10.39 -6.35 -15.77
N VAL A 313 -10.10 -5.26 -16.49
CA VAL A 313 -10.15 -3.89 -15.97
C VAL A 313 -11.53 -3.52 -15.41
N LEU A 314 -12.62 -4.15 -15.86
CA LEU A 314 -13.96 -3.95 -15.31
C LEU A 314 -14.01 -4.19 -13.79
N LEU A 315 -13.26 -5.18 -13.30
CA LEU A 315 -13.18 -5.52 -11.88
C LEU A 315 -12.47 -4.45 -11.04
N SER A 316 -11.74 -3.53 -11.68
CA SER A 316 -11.05 -2.43 -11.00
C SER A 316 -11.95 -1.22 -10.75
N TYR A 317 -13.01 -1.05 -11.54
CA TYR A 317 -13.92 0.08 -11.38
C TYR A 317 -14.85 -0.08 -10.17
N SER A 318 -15.42 1.04 -9.74
CA SER A 318 -16.45 1.05 -8.69
C SER A 318 -17.76 0.51 -9.28
N LEU A 319 -18.38 -0.43 -8.57
CA LEU A 319 -19.66 -0.98 -8.99
C LEU A 319 -20.75 0.08 -8.81
N ARG A 320 -20.84 0.67 -7.63
CA ARG A 320 -21.98 1.53 -7.26
C ARG A 320 -21.82 2.97 -7.71
N LYS A 321 -20.60 3.53 -7.64
CA LYS A 321 -20.34 4.92 -8.07
C LYS A 321 -20.23 5.06 -9.58
N ARG A 322 -19.88 3.98 -10.30
CA ARG A 322 -19.52 4.09 -11.73
C ARG A 322 -20.23 3.12 -12.65
N MET A 323 -20.16 1.82 -12.42
CA MET A 323 -20.73 0.85 -13.37
C MET A 323 -22.25 0.91 -13.40
N MET A 324 -22.92 0.83 -12.25
CA MET A 324 -24.39 0.84 -12.18
C MET A 324 -25.01 2.16 -12.66
N PRO A 325 -24.54 3.37 -12.24
CA PRO A 325 -25.12 4.62 -12.73
C PRO A 325 -25.00 4.78 -14.24
N ARG A 326 -23.86 4.39 -14.82
CA ARG A 326 -23.64 4.46 -16.26
C ARG A 326 -24.46 3.42 -17.02
N TYR A 327 -24.63 2.23 -16.45
CA TYR A 327 -25.53 1.22 -17.00
C TYR A 327 -26.98 1.70 -17.02
N SER A 328 -27.47 2.34 -15.95
CA SER A 328 -28.81 2.92 -15.90
C SER A 328 -29.03 3.98 -16.98
N VAL A 329 -28.02 4.83 -17.24
CA VAL A 329 -28.08 5.78 -18.37
C VAL A 329 -28.22 5.05 -19.70
N LEU A 330 -27.43 4.01 -19.95
CA LEU A 330 -27.55 3.23 -21.20
C LEU A 330 -28.92 2.56 -21.33
N ARG A 331 -29.48 2.04 -20.23
CA ARG A 331 -30.84 1.48 -20.22
C ARG A 331 -31.89 2.54 -20.54
N ALA A 332 -31.76 3.74 -19.98
CA ALA A 332 -32.67 4.85 -20.27
C ALA A 332 -32.60 5.25 -21.74
N LEU A 333 -31.39 5.35 -22.32
CA LEU A 333 -31.20 5.65 -23.74
C LEU A 333 -31.84 4.59 -24.64
N ARG A 334 -31.62 3.29 -24.35
CA ARG A 334 -32.24 2.18 -25.10
C ARG A 334 -33.77 2.20 -25.00
N LYS A 335 -34.33 2.47 -23.82
CA LYS A 335 -35.78 2.56 -23.61
C LYS A 335 -36.43 3.69 -24.43
N ASN A 336 -35.67 4.75 -24.73
CA ASN A 336 -36.11 5.87 -25.57
C ASN A 336 -35.71 5.69 -27.05
N SER A 337 -35.36 4.46 -27.47
CA SER A 337 -34.95 4.13 -28.85
C SER A 337 -33.78 4.97 -29.37
N ILE A 338 -32.90 5.43 -28.47
CA ILE A 338 -31.71 6.20 -28.83
C ILE A 338 -30.56 5.20 -29.03
N ALA A 339 -30.15 5.03 -30.28
CA ALA A 339 -28.94 4.29 -30.63
C ALA A 339 -27.70 5.10 -30.21
N ALA A 340 -27.38 5.07 -28.91
CA ALA A 340 -26.24 5.78 -28.33
C ALA A 340 -24.90 5.07 -28.64
N GLY A 341 -24.66 4.76 -29.90
CA GLY A 341 -23.62 3.85 -30.37
C GLY A 341 -23.82 2.45 -29.82
N GLU A 342 -23.68 1.43 -30.65
CA GLU A 342 -23.61 0.02 -30.22
C GLU A 342 -22.30 -0.29 -29.45
N ASN A 343 -21.83 0.68 -28.66
CA ASN A 343 -20.54 0.64 -28.00
C ASN A 343 -20.64 -0.31 -26.81
N ASP A 344 -19.93 -1.44 -26.97
CA ASP A 344 -19.27 -2.22 -25.94
C ASP A 344 -19.42 -1.58 -24.54
N PHE A 345 -20.16 -2.21 -23.61
CA PHE A 345 -20.44 -1.70 -22.26
C PHE A 345 -19.17 -1.15 -21.58
N LEU A 346 -18.04 -1.82 -21.77
CA LEU A 346 -16.72 -1.34 -21.34
C LEU A 346 -16.40 0.07 -21.81
N GLY A 347 -16.61 0.36 -23.10
CA GLY A 347 -16.35 1.67 -23.71
C GLY A 347 -17.03 2.81 -22.97
N THR A 348 -18.20 2.58 -22.38
CA THR A 348 -18.93 3.56 -21.60
C THR A 348 -18.38 3.70 -20.17
N VAL A 349 -18.00 2.58 -19.55
CA VAL A 349 -17.46 2.52 -18.19
C VAL A 349 -16.07 3.16 -18.11
N VAL A 350 -15.25 3.03 -19.16
CA VAL A 350 -13.87 3.57 -19.14
C VAL A 350 -13.79 5.09 -19.32
N LEU A 351 -14.83 5.74 -19.86
CA LEU A 351 -14.79 7.17 -20.17
C LEU A 351 -14.54 8.05 -18.93
N PRO A 352 -13.67 9.06 -19.00
CA PRO A 352 -13.59 10.09 -17.97
C PRO A 352 -14.97 10.71 -17.70
N GLU A 353 -15.20 11.16 -16.46
CA GLU A 353 -16.52 11.61 -16.01
C GLU A 353 -17.13 12.70 -16.90
N GLY A 354 -16.38 13.77 -17.17
CA GLY A 354 -16.85 14.86 -18.03
C GLY A 354 -17.22 14.39 -19.44
N LYS A 355 -16.40 13.50 -20.04
CA LYS A 355 -16.68 12.96 -21.38
C LYS A 355 -17.90 12.04 -21.40
N PHE A 356 -18.12 11.27 -20.33
CA PHE A 356 -19.31 10.43 -20.20
C PHE A 356 -20.56 11.31 -20.12
N VAL A 357 -20.56 12.30 -19.22
CA VAL A 357 -21.69 13.22 -19.03
C VAL A 357 -21.99 13.98 -20.31
N GLU A 358 -20.99 14.56 -20.97
CA GLU A 358 -21.17 15.27 -22.23
C GLU A 358 -21.80 14.37 -23.30
N ARG A 359 -21.21 13.19 -23.55
CA ARG A 359 -21.58 12.32 -24.67
C ARG A 359 -22.90 11.59 -24.46
N TYR A 360 -23.19 11.13 -23.25
CA TYR A 360 -24.29 10.21 -22.95
C TYR A 360 -25.42 10.83 -22.14
N ILE A 361 -25.23 12.02 -21.58
CA ILE A 361 -26.26 12.71 -20.77
C ILE A 361 -26.65 14.03 -21.43
N LEU A 362 -25.70 14.96 -21.58
CA LEU A 362 -26.00 16.31 -22.09
C LEU A 362 -26.51 16.28 -23.54
N SER A 363 -25.91 15.46 -24.40
CA SER A 363 -26.37 15.24 -25.78
C SER A 363 -27.82 14.76 -25.91
N TYR A 364 -28.40 14.25 -24.83
CA TYR A 364 -29.77 13.72 -24.81
C TYR A 364 -30.64 14.36 -23.73
N SER A 365 -30.20 15.48 -23.15
CA SER A 365 -30.90 16.17 -22.05
C SER A 365 -32.29 16.66 -22.44
N GLU A 366 -32.49 17.10 -23.69
CA GLU A 366 -33.80 17.48 -24.21
C GLU A 366 -34.72 16.26 -24.43
N LYS A 367 -34.15 15.11 -24.81
CA LYS A 367 -34.92 13.88 -25.10
C LYS A 367 -35.26 13.09 -23.84
N ILE A 368 -34.43 13.18 -22.81
CA ILE A 368 -34.63 12.53 -21.51
C ILE A 368 -34.41 13.58 -20.41
N PRO A 369 -35.43 14.42 -20.13
CA PRO A 369 -35.36 15.39 -19.05
C PRO A 369 -35.11 14.70 -17.70
N GLY A 370 -34.28 15.31 -16.84
CA GLY A 370 -33.96 14.75 -15.52
C GLY A 370 -32.85 13.69 -15.50
N LEU A 371 -32.28 13.32 -16.67
CA LEU A 371 -31.26 12.27 -16.74
C LEU A 371 -29.97 12.62 -15.98
N LEU A 372 -29.58 13.89 -15.98
CA LEU A 372 -28.39 14.36 -15.27
C LEU A 372 -28.58 14.32 -13.75
N GLU A 373 -29.75 14.74 -13.28
CA GLU A 373 -30.13 14.74 -11.87
C GLU A 373 -30.19 13.30 -11.36
N ALA A 374 -30.88 12.41 -12.08
CA ALA A 374 -30.97 10.99 -11.73
C ALA A 374 -29.59 10.32 -11.70
N TYR A 375 -28.72 10.60 -12.68
CA TYR A 375 -27.36 10.09 -12.68
C TYR A 375 -26.54 10.61 -11.49
N SER A 376 -26.62 11.91 -11.21
CA SER A 376 -25.86 12.54 -10.12
C SER A 376 -26.29 12.00 -8.75
N MET A 377 -27.58 11.81 -8.54
CA MET A 377 -28.13 11.15 -7.34
C MET A 377 -27.62 9.72 -7.20
N ALA A 378 -27.66 8.92 -8.27
CA ALA A 378 -27.18 7.54 -8.25
C ALA A 378 -25.67 7.46 -7.94
N VAL A 379 -24.87 8.39 -8.46
CA VAL A 379 -23.44 8.49 -8.14
C VAL A 379 -23.23 8.85 -6.67
N ALA A 380 -23.99 9.80 -6.13
CA ALA A 380 -23.92 10.21 -4.72
C ALA A 380 -24.26 9.06 -3.78
N GLU A 381 -25.39 8.36 -4.00
CA GLU A 381 -25.75 7.16 -3.23
C GLU A 381 -24.69 6.06 -3.33
N GLY A 382 -24.08 5.93 -4.51
CA GLY A 382 -23.02 4.96 -4.75
C GLY A 382 -21.76 5.23 -3.91
N ILE A 383 -21.40 6.50 -3.74
CA ILE A 383 -20.28 6.93 -2.88
C ILE A 383 -20.56 6.53 -1.43
N GLU A 384 -21.72 6.93 -0.89
CA GLU A 384 -22.07 6.67 0.51
C GLU A 384 -22.15 5.18 0.86
N ARG A 385 -22.56 4.34 -0.10
CA ARG A 385 -22.66 2.89 0.12
C ARG A 385 -21.31 2.21 0.07
N GLU A 386 -20.37 2.69 -0.75
CA GLU A 386 -19.02 2.13 -0.82
C GLU A 386 -18.14 2.59 0.35
N GLU A 387 -18.35 3.79 0.89
CA GLU A 387 -17.66 4.24 2.10
C GLU A 387 -18.07 3.46 3.36
N ARG A 388 -19.28 2.88 3.37
CA ARG A 388 -19.82 2.06 4.47
C ARG A 388 -19.48 0.57 4.37
N SER A 389 -18.89 0.10 3.27
CA SER A 389 -18.70 -1.33 2.96
C SER A 389 -17.25 -1.74 2.92
#